data_AF-A0A955JQR8-F1
#
_entry.id   AF-A0A955JQR8-F1
#
_cell.length_a   1.000
_cell.length_b   1.000
_cell.length_c   1.000
_cell.angle_alpha   90.00
_cell.angle_beta   90.00
_cell.angle_gamma   90.00
#
_symmetry.space_group_name_H-M   'P 1'
#
loop_
_entity.id
_entity.type
_entity.pdbx_description
1 polymer ?
#
loop_
_entity_poly.entity_id
_entity_poly.type
_entity_poly.pdbx_seq_one_letter_code
_entity_poly.pdbx_strand_id
1 'polypeptide(L)'
;MANYKKKADFFDTEEGNDFIKALKTMVKDNSYYTEPTFSANSELYPDQLIPFVDKHVQYISNHSLVNPQHYLANLRIITKVRR
;
A
#
# COMPACT_ATOMS: atom_id res chain seq x y z
N MET A 1 25.57 12.49 -3.83
CA MET A 1 25.42 11.18 -3.14
C MET A 1 23.99 11.13 -2.62
N ALA A 2 23.15 10.26 -3.19
CA ALA A 2 21.74 10.17 -2.80
C ALA A 2 21.65 9.63 -1.38
N ASN A 3 21.13 10.45 -0.47
CA ASN A 3 20.90 10.09 0.91
C ASN A 3 19.64 9.22 0.94
N TYR A 4 19.82 7.90 0.81
CA TYR A 4 18.72 6.94 0.90
C TYR A 4 18.27 6.88 2.36
N LYS A 5 17.39 7.82 2.76
CA LYS A 5 16.63 7.70 4.02
C LYS A 5 15.99 6.30 4.02
N LYS A 6 16.17 5.55 5.11
CA LYS A 6 15.58 4.21 5.22
C LYS A 6 14.06 4.38 5.09
N LYS A 7 13.40 3.56 4.28
CA LYS A 7 11.95 3.66 4.03
C LYS A 7 11.06 3.46 5.26
N ALA A 8 11.62 2.97 6.37
CA ALA A 8 10.98 3.07 7.68
C ALA A 8 10.60 4.53 8.01
N ASP A 9 11.51 5.47 7.72
CA ASP A 9 11.31 6.90 7.95
C ASP A 9 10.30 7.52 6.95
N PHE A 10 10.00 6.86 5.82
CA PHE A 10 9.06 7.40 4.83
C PHE A 10 7.65 7.48 5.39
N PHE A 11 7.20 6.46 6.11
CA PHE A 11 5.85 6.44 6.67
C PHE A 11 5.67 7.40 7.86
N ASP A 12 6.77 7.88 8.44
CA ASP A 12 6.76 8.95 9.46
C ASP A 12 6.69 10.36 8.83
N THR A 13 6.88 10.49 7.51
CA THR A 13 6.74 11.77 6.81
C THR A 13 5.28 12.10 6.48
N GLU A 14 5.00 13.36 6.18
CA GLU A 14 3.71 13.79 5.64
C GLU A 14 3.33 13.02 4.37
N GLU A 15 4.28 12.83 3.45
CA GLU A 15 4.06 12.08 2.21
C GLU A 15 3.65 10.61 2.45
N GLY A 16 4.29 9.96 3.43
CA GLY A 16 3.96 8.59 3.82
C GLY A 16 2.58 8.48 4.47
N ASN A 17 2.23 9.44 5.31
CA ASN A 17 0.90 9.53 5.91
C ASN A 17 -0.19 9.78 4.85
N ASP A 18 0.07 10.64 3.87
CA ASP A 18 -0.83 10.89 2.74
C ASP A 18 -1.01 9.65 1.86
N PHE A 19 0.06 8.89 1.63
CA PHE A 19 -0.01 7.61 0.92
C PHE A 19 -0.94 6.63 1.65
N ILE A 20 -0.77 6.45 2.98
CA ILE A 20 -1.62 5.57 3.78
C ILE A 20 -3.08 6.06 3.76
N LYS A 21 -3.30 7.37 3.87
CA LYS A 21 -4.64 7.97 3.80
C LYS A 21 -5.29 7.70 2.45
N ALA A 22 -4.54 7.81 1.36
CA ALA A 22 -5.05 7.50 0.02
C ALA A 22 -5.47 6.02 -0.12
N LEU A 23 -4.67 5.08 0.42
CA LEU A 23 -5.04 3.66 0.43
C LEU A 23 -6.34 3.43 1.23
N LYS A 24 -6.47 4.04 2.41
CA LYS A 24 -7.70 3.95 3.22
C LYS A 24 -8.91 4.54 2.51
N THR A 25 -8.74 5.62 1.76
CA THR A 25 -9.80 6.19 0.93
C THR A 25 -10.22 5.24 -0.19
N MET A 26 -9.26 4.58 -0.85
CA MET A 26 -9.57 3.58 -1.88
C MET A 26 -10.37 2.40 -1.32
N VAL A 27 -10.07 1.93 -0.11
CA VAL A 27 -10.83 0.85 0.56
C VAL A 27 -12.29 1.23 0.81
N LYS A 28 -12.56 2.51 1.06
CA LYS A 28 -13.93 3.02 1.28
C LYS A 28 -14.70 3.30 -0.02
N ASP A 29 -14.01 3.31 -1.15
CA ASP A 29 -14.58 3.68 -2.44
C ASP A 29 -14.86 2.42 -3.28
N ASN A 30 -16.15 2.13 -3.46
CA ASN A 30 -16.64 0.97 -4.22
C ASN A 30 -16.30 0.99 -5.72
N SER A 31 -15.64 2.05 -6.21
CA SER A 31 -15.10 2.09 -7.56
C SER A 31 -13.73 1.40 -7.69
N TYR A 32 -13.16 0.90 -6.58
CA TYR A 32 -11.90 0.16 -6.56
C TYR A 32 -12.05 -1.25 -5.96
N TYR A 33 -11.45 -2.23 -6.62
CA TYR A 33 -11.25 -3.58 -6.09
C TYR A 33 -10.15 -3.57 -5.03
N THR A 34 -10.52 -3.65 -3.76
CA THR A 34 -9.62 -3.51 -2.60
C THR A 34 -9.82 -4.62 -1.56
N GLU A 35 -10.28 -5.79 -2.01
CA GLU A 35 -10.48 -6.94 -1.12
C GLU A 35 -9.15 -7.42 -0.53
N PRO A 36 -9.15 -7.92 0.72
CA PRO A 36 -8.01 -8.61 1.31
C PRO A 36 -7.58 -9.79 0.43
N THR A 37 -6.30 -10.12 0.46
CA THR A 37 -5.76 -11.27 -0.29
C THR A 37 -5.10 -12.26 0.64
N PHE A 38 -4.87 -13.49 0.17
CA PHE A 38 -4.19 -14.51 0.96
C PHE A 38 -2.80 -14.07 1.46
N SER A 39 -2.46 -14.48 2.68
CA SER A 39 -1.16 -14.33 3.31
C SER A 39 -0.75 -15.63 3.99
N ALA A 40 0.49 -16.06 3.76
CA ALA A 40 1.05 -17.24 4.41
C ALA A 40 1.53 -16.98 5.85
N ASN A 41 1.59 -15.70 6.27
CA ASN A 41 2.02 -15.35 7.62
C ASN A 41 0.83 -15.45 8.60
N SER A 42 0.57 -16.67 9.08
CA SER A 42 -0.52 -16.96 10.01
C SER A 42 -0.29 -16.43 11.43
N GLU A 43 0.94 -16.04 11.77
CA GLU A 43 1.23 -15.38 13.06
C GLU A 43 0.73 -13.94 13.06
N LEU A 44 0.94 -13.21 11.96
CA LEU A 44 0.52 -11.82 11.81
C LEU A 44 -0.93 -11.67 11.32
N TYR A 45 -1.38 -12.61 10.47
CA TYR A 45 -2.73 -12.66 9.91
C TYR A 45 -3.36 -14.03 10.20
N PRO A 46 -4.01 -14.21 11.36
CA PRO A 46 -4.54 -15.51 11.79
C PRO A 46 -5.60 -16.11 10.85
N ASP A 47 -6.34 -15.27 10.14
CA ASP A 47 -7.32 -15.65 9.11
C ASP A 47 -6.68 -15.90 7.74
N GLN A 48 -5.35 -15.80 7.65
CA GLN A 48 -4.55 -15.91 6.42
C GLN A 48 -4.95 -14.88 5.36
N LEU A 49 -5.51 -13.73 5.76
CA LEU A 49 -5.87 -12.64 4.86
C LEU A 49 -5.09 -11.37 5.24
N ILE A 50 -4.32 -10.85 4.30
CA ILE A 50 -3.68 -9.55 4.43
C ILE A 50 -4.61 -8.44 3.92
N PRO A 51 -4.92 -7.41 4.72
CA PRO A 51 -5.68 -6.26 4.28
C PRO A 51 -4.99 -5.49 3.14
N PHE A 52 -5.77 -4.87 2.27
CA PHE A 52 -5.27 -4.08 1.13
C PHE A 52 -4.23 -3.04 1.53
N VAL A 53 -4.51 -2.26 2.59
CA VAL A 53 -3.59 -1.21 3.07
C VAL A 53 -2.26 -1.82 3.48
N ASP A 54 -2.30 -2.83 4.34
CA ASP A 54 -1.11 -3.49 4.89
C ASP A 54 -0.24 -4.09 3.78
N LYS A 55 -0.87 -4.77 2.82
CA LYS A 55 -0.19 -5.34 1.65
C LYS A 55 0.63 -4.30 0.91
N HIS A 56 0.04 -3.14 0.64
CA HIS A 56 0.69 -2.09 -0.14
C HIS A 56 1.71 -1.30 0.67
N VAL A 57 1.49 -1.12 1.98
CA VAL A 57 2.48 -0.55 2.90
C VAL A 57 3.71 -1.46 3.01
N GLN A 58 3.51 -2.77 3.23
CA GLN A 58 4.60 -3.75 3.27
C GLN A 58 5.38 -3.78 1.95
N TYR A 59 4.69 -3.74 0.81
CA TYR A 59 5.33 -3.71 -0.49
C TYR A 59 6.26 -2.49 -0.63
N ILE A 60 5.78 -1.29 -0.30
CA ILE A 60 6.60 -0.06 -0.39
C ILE A 60 7.75 -0.08 0.62
N SER A 61 7.54 -0.62 1.81
CA SER A 61 8.59 -0.76 2.83
C SER A 61 9.73 -1.67 2.34
N ASN A 62 9.38 -2.80 1.72
CA ASN A 62 10.35 -3.80 1.26
C ASN A 62 11.03 -3.42 -0.06
N HIS A 63 10.44 -2.52 -0.87
CA HIS A 63 10.98 -2.13 -2.17
C HIS A 63 11.41 -0.66 -2.17
N SER A 64 12.66 -0.42 -1.75
CA SER A 64 13.22 0.93 -1.57
C SER A 64 13.31 1.76 -2.86
N LEU A 65 13.45 1.12 -4.02
CA LEU A 65 13.56 1.78 -5.32
C LEU A 65 12.20 2.20 -5.91
N VAL A 66 11.08 1.77 -5.33
CA VAL A 66 9.74 2.11 -5.83
C VAL A 66 9.38 3.53 -5.43
N ASN A 67 9.02 4.38 -6.40
CA ASN A 67 8.44 5.68 -6.13
C ASN A 67 6.97 5.51 -5.65
N PRO A 68 6.62 5.94 -4.42
CA PRO A 68 5.27 5.74 -3.87
C PRO A 68 4.15 6.46 -4.63
N GLN A 69 4.42 7.64 -5.21
CA GLN A 69 3.43 8.38 -5.99
C GLN A 69 3.11 7.66 -7.30
N HIS A 70 4.14 7.20 -8.02
CA HIS A 70 3.94 6.42 -9.24
C HIS A 70 3.21 5.10 -8.93
N TYR A 71 3.60 4.44 -7.84
CA TYR A 71 2.94 3.22 -7.38
C TYR A 71 1.45 3.44 -7.10
N LEU A 72 1.11 4.49 -6.35
CA LEU A 72 -0.29 4.82 -6.02
C LEU A 72 -1.11 5.14 -7.27
N ALA A 73 -0.55 5.88 -8.22
CA ALA A 73 -1.21 6.17 -9.50
C ALA A 73 -1.53 4.89 -10.28
N ASN A 74 -0.53 4.00 -10.41
CA ASN A 74 -0.71 2.70 -11.05
C ASN A 74 -1.74 1.84 -10.31
N LEU A 75 -1.68 1.83 -8.97
CA LEU A 75 -2.59 1.07 -8.13
C LEU A 75 -4.05 1.48 -8.38
N ARG A 76 -4.33 2.78 -8.45
CA ARG A 76 -5.67 3.29 -8.77
C ARG A 76 -6.17 2.84 -10.15
N ILE A 77 -5.28 2.72 -11.14
CA ILE A 77 -5.66 2.28 -12.49
C ILE A 77 -6.01 0.80 -12.49
N ILE A 78 -5.17 -0.04 -11.87
CA ILE A 78 -5.36 -1.50 -11.90
C ILE A 78 -6.52 -1.96 -11.03
N THR A 79 -6.82 -1.25 -9.94
CA THR A 79 -7.96 -1.61 -9.08
C THR A 79 -9.27 -0.99 -9.54
N LYS A 80 -9.27 -0.08 -10.51
CA LYS A 80 -10.51 0.57 -10.96
C LYS A 80 -11.46 -0.46 -11.57
N VAL A 81 -12.67 -0.56 -11.00
CA VAL A 81 -13.74 -1.39 -11.55
C VAL A 81 -14.19 -0.79 -12.89
N ARG A 82 -14.02 -1.55 -13.98
CA ARG A 82 -14.51 -1.18 -15.30
C ARG A 82 -15.95 -1.68 -15.43
N ARG A 83 -16.87 -0.75 -15.67
CA ARG A 83 -18.26 -1.05 -16.03
C ARG A 83 -18.40 -1.01 -17.55
#